data_AF-A0A4R0MKZ0-F1
#
_entry.id   AF-A0A4R0MKZ0-F1
#
_cell.length_a   1.000
_cell.length_b   1.000
_cell.length_c   1.000
_cell.angle_alpha   90.00
_cell.angle_beta   90.00
_cell.angle_gamma   90.00
#
_symmetry.space_group_name_H-M   'P 1'
#
loop_
_entity.id
_entity.type
_entity.pdbx_description
1 polymer ?
#
loop_
_entity_poly.entity_id
_entity_poly.type
_entity_poly.pdbx_seq_one_letter_code
_entity_poly.pdbx_strand_id
1 'polypeptide(L)' 'MKVLVDIPDSEITFAMKVLNSLSFVKKAKPMTTVAVELWDDLKEAAEEVRLHKQGKLKLKTAQELLDEL' A
#
# COMPACT_ATOMS: atom_id res chain seq x y z
N MET A 1 -10.35 9.45 -3.66
CA MET A 1 -9.91 8.42 -2.69
C MET A 1 -9.48 7.18 -3.45
N LYS A 2 -8.55 6.40 -2.91
CA LYS A 2 -8.15 5.10 -3.47
C LYS A 2 -8.60 4.01 -2.50
N VAL A 3 -9.10 2.89 -3.02
CA VAL A 3 -9.58 1.75 -2.24
C VAL A 3 -8.83 0.52 -2.73
N LEU A 4 -8.26 -0.23 -1.78
CA LEU A 4 -7.71 -1.56 -2.00
C LEU A 4 -8.80 -2.58 -1.70
N VAL A 5 -8.93 -3.59 -2.55
CA VAL A 5 -9.91 -4.66 -2.38
C VAL A 5 -9.16 -5.97 -2.56
N ASP A 6 -9.21 -6.80 -1.52
CA ASP A 6 -8.66 -8.16 -1.56
C ASP A 6 -9.73 -9.11 -2.13
N ILE A 7 -9.39 -9.81 -3.20
CA ILE A 7 -10.31 -10.65 -3.98
C ILE A 7 -9.57 -11.92 -4.37
N PRO A 8 -10.19 -13.11 -4.23
CA PRO A 8 -9.59 -14.35 -4.71
C PRO A 8 -9.25 -14.28 -6.20
N ASP A 9 -8.11 -14.88 -6.58
CA ASP A 9 -7.63 -14.91 -7.97
C ASP A 9 -8.67 -15.40 -8.99
N SER A 10 -9.51 -16.37 -8.58
CA SER A 10 -10.59 -16.91 -9.40
C SER A 10 -11.62 -15.88 -9.83
N GLU A 11 -11.85 -14.86 -9.00
CA GLU A 11 -12.89 -13.84 -9.18
C GLU A 11 -12.35 -12.54 -9.81
N ILE A 12 -11.03 -12.39 -10.00
CA ILE A 12 -10.42 -11.16 -10.56
C ILE A 12 -11.04 -10.79 -11.91
N THR A 13 -11.26 -11.77 -12.78
CA THR A 13 -11.84 -11.53 -14.11
C THR A 13 -13.26 -10.96 -14.02
N PHE A 14 -14.06 -11.45 -13.07
CA PHE A 14 -15.40 -10.94 -12.84
C PHE A 14 -15.38 -9.56 -12.20
N ALA A 15 -14.57 -9.38 -11.15
CA ALA A 15 -14.41 -8.11 -10.45
C ALA A 15 -13.96 -6.99 -11.40
N MET A 16 -12.99 -7.25 -12.28
CA MET A 16 -12.54 -6.27 -13.27
C MET A 16 -13.62 -5.89 -14.28
N LYS A 17 -14.48 -6.83 -14.70
CA LYS A 17 -15.62 -6.52 -15.58
C LYS A 17 -16.61 -5.58 -14.90
N VAL A 18 -16.92 -5.82 -13.63
CA VAL A 18 -17.82 -4.96 -12.84
C VAL A 18 -17.17 -3.59 -12.63
N LEU A 19 -15.91 -3.53 -12.20
CA LEU A 19 -15.22 -2.25 -11.96
C LEU A 19 -15.13 -1.41 -13.23
N ASN A 20 -14.90 -2.02 -14.40
CA ASN A 20 -14.83 -1.32 -15.67
C ASN A 20 -16.20 -0.90 -16.21
N SER A 21 -17.30 -1.52 -15.78
CA SER A 21 -18.65 -1.11 -16.19
C SER A 21 -19.17 0.12 -15.41
N LEU A 22 -18.56 0.42 -14.27
CA LEU A 22 -18.89 1.57 -13.44
C LEU A 22 -18.26 2.84 -14.01
N SER A 23 -19.08 3.73 -14.57
CA SER A 23 -18.64 4.99 -15.21
C SER A 23 -17.88 5.96 -14.29
N PHE A 24 -18.03 5.81 -12.96
CA PHE A 24 -17.32 6.63 -11.96
C PHE A 24 -15.95 6.05 -11.58
N VAL A 25 -15.66 4.80 -11.94
CA VAL A 25 -14.35 4.19 -11.69
C VAL A 25 -13.39 4.68 -12.77
N LYS A 26 -12.54 5.63 -12.39
CA LYS A 26 -11.58 6.23 -13.34
C LYS A 26 -10.52 5.24 -13.81
N LYS A 27 -10.01 4.40 -12.89
CA LYS A 27 -8.93 3.44 -13.15
C LYS A 27 -9.05 2.26 -12.16
N ALA A 28 -9.24 1.05 -12.70
CA ALA A 28 -9.06 -0.20 -11.97
C ALA A 28 -7.86 -0.93 -12.57
N LYS A 29 -6.94 -1.41 -11.74
CA LYS A 29 -5.79 -2.21 -12.15
C LYS A 29 -5.53 -3.29 -11.10
N PRO A 30 -5.32 -4.55 -11.51
CA PRO A 30 -4.83 -5.56 -10.59
C PRO A 30 -3.39 -5.19 -10.17
N MET A 31 -3.08 -5.44 -8.91
CA MET A 31 -1.72 -5.36 -8.38
C MET A 31 -1.35 -6.73 -7.85
N THR A 32 -0.07 -7.10 -7.94
CA THR A 32 0.42 -8.32 -7.31
C THR A 32 0.51 -8.14 -5.80
N THR A 33 0.43 -9.22 -5.04
CA THR A 33 0.56 -9.19 -3.56
C THR A 33 1.84 -8.50 -3.12
N VAL A 34 2.96 -8.79 -3.80
CA VAL A 34 4.27 -8.14 -3.56
C VAL A 34 4.20 -6.62 -3.76
N ALA A 35 3.46 -6.15 -4.77
CA ALA A 35 3.30 -4.72 -5.02
C ALA A 35 2.36 -4.05 -4.01
N VAL A 36 1.41 -4.79 -3.43
CA VAL A 36 0.53 -4.31 -2.35
C VAL A 36 1.34 -4.15 -1.07
N GLU A 37 2.07 -5.18 -0.66
CA GLU A 37 2.94 -5.17 0.54
C GLU A 37 3.96 -4.03 0.47
N LEU A 38 4.70 -3.93 -0.64
CA LEU A 38 5.67 -2.85 -0.84
C LEU A 38 5.01 -1.45 -0.79
N TRP A 39 3.79 -1.31 -1.29
CA TRP A 39 3.09 -0.02 -1.27
C TRP A 39 2.70 0.39 0.15
N ASP A 40 2.26 -0.57 0.97
CA ASP A 40 1.92 -0.33 2.37
C ASP A 40 3.18 -0.04 3.20
N ASP A 41 4.27 -0.80 3.00
CA ASP A 41 5.57 -0.55 3.65
C ASP A 41 6.10 0.87 3.34
N LEU A 42 6.05 1.27 2.07
CA LEU A 42 6.50 2.61 1.65
C LEU A 42 5.63 3.72 2.25
N LYS A 43 4.33 3.47 2.37
CA LYS A 43 3.39 4.43 2.96
C LYS A 43 3.62 4.57 4.46
N GLU A 44 3.86 3.46 5.15
CA GLU A 44 4.21 3.44 6.57
C GLU A 44 5.53 4.16 6.82
N ALA A 45 6.60 3.82 6.08
CA ALA A 45 7.89 4.48 6.19
C ALA A 45 7.80 6.00 5.91
N ALA A 46 7.01 6.42 4.91
CA ALA A 46 6.79 7.83 4.62
C ALA A 46 6.07 8.55 5.78
N GLU A 47 5.14 7.86 6.43
CA GLU A 47 4.41 8.38 7.59
C GLU A 47 5.31 8.48 8.83
N GLU A 48 6.18 7.50 9.07
CA GLU A 48 7.19 7.54 10.14
C GLU A 48 8.15 8.72 9.96
N VAL A 49 8.66 8.93 8.74
CA VAL A 49 9.51 10.07 8.42
C VAL A 49 8.76 11.38 8.64
N ARG A 50 7.47 11.44 8.31
CA ARG A 50 6.62 12.62 8.54
C ARG A 50 6.44 12.89 10.04
N LEU A 51 6.19 11.86 10.84
CA LEU A 51 6.02 11.96 12.30
C LEU A 51 7.34 12.34 13.00
N HIS A 52 8.47 11.84 12.50
CA HIS A 52 9.79 12.23 12.97
C HIS A 52 10.07 13.71 12.71
N LYS A 53 9.82 14.19 11.49
CA LYS A 53 9.96 15.62 11.14
C LYS A 53 9.05 16.53 11.96
N GLN A 54 7.92 16.02 12.46
CA GLN A 54 7.02 16.74 13.37
C GLN A 54 7.45 16.70 14.84
N GLY A 55 8.57 16.03 15.17
CA GLY A 55 9.06 15.88 16.53
C GLY A 55 8.23 14.94 17.41
N LYS A 56 7.32 14.16 16.81
CA LYS A 56 6.41 13.23 17.52
C LYS A 56 6.97 11.81 17.67
N LEU A 57 8.00 11.46 16.89
CA LEU A 57 8.66 10.15 16.92
C LEU A 57 10.18 10.33 16.92
N LYS A 58 10.90 9.61 17.79
CA LYS A 58 12.35 9.43 17.65
C LYS A 58 12.55 8.24 16.71
N LEU A 59 13.11 8.46 15.52
CA LEU A 59 13.49 7.35 14.65
C LEU A 59 14.59 6.56 15.33
N LYS A 60 14.52 5.22 15.20
CA LYS A 60 15.67 4.35 15.46
C LYS A 60 16.79 4.74 14.50
N THR A 61 18.02 4.69 14.98
CA THR A 61 19.20 5.00 14.17
C THR A 61 19.42 3.92 13.11
N ALA A 62 20.10 4.26 12.01
CA ALA A 62 20.49 3.28 10.99
C ALA A 62 21.33 2.12 11.57
N GLN A 63 22.00 2.35 12.70
CA GLN A 63 22.73 1.35 13.46
C GLN A 63 21.79 0.32 14.10
N GLU A 64 20.73 0.77 14.78
CA GLU A 64 19.74 -0.10 15.42
C GLU A 64 18.94 -0.93 14.42
N LEU A 65 18.71 -0.42 13.20
CA LEU A 65 18.07 -1.18 12.12
C LEU A 65 18.96 -2.36 11.66
N LEU A 66 20.29 -2.16 11.61
CA LEU A 66 21.23 -3.19 11.16
C LEU A 66 21.45 -4.29 12.21
N ASP A 67 21.29 -3.97 13.50
CA ASP A 67 21.45 -4.93 14.60
C ASP A 67 20.23 -5.87 14.77
N GLU A 68 19.09 -5.57 14.15
CA GLU A 68 17.86 -6.38 14.20
C GLU A 68 17.75 -7.42 13.04
N LEU A 69 18.71 -7.43 12.11
CA LEU A 69 18.82 -8.38 10.99
C LEU A 69 19.86 -9.48 11.25
#